data_AF-A0A0Q6S9G4-F1
#
_entry.id   AF-A0A0Q6S9G4-F1
#
_cell.length_a   1.000
_cell.length_b   1.000
_cell.length_c   1.000
_cell.angle_alpha   90.00
_cell.angle_beta   90.00
_cell.angle_gamma   90.00
#
_symmetry.space_group_name_H-M   'P 1'
#
loop_
_entity.id
_entity.type
_entity.pdbx_description
1 polymer ?
#
loop_
_entity_poly.entity_id
_entity_poly.type
_entity_poly.pdbx_seq_one_letter_code
_entity_poly.pdbx_strand_id
1 'polypeptide(L)' 'MPMVTVSISPLQAADIRAAIDDGSYVSSSEVVREALRLWDAARKIDGTARGRDCDAADSKCVAEMFADHEAEHRRSA' A
#
# COMPACT_ATOMS: atom_id res chain seq x y z
N MET A 1 12.05 23.59 8.23
CA MET A 1 11.91 22.13 8.03
C MET A 1 12.66 21.41 9.14
N PRO A 2 12.11 20.35 9.75
CA PRO A 2 12.84 19.57 10.75
C PRO A 2 14.04 18.84 10.11
N MET A 3 15.10 18.65 10.88
CA MET A 3 16.29 17.88 10.49
C MET A 3 16.25 16.48 11.11
N VAL A 4 16.70 15.49 10.36
CA VAL A 4 16.72 14.08 10.79
C VAL A 4 18.07 13.48 10.42
N THR A 5 18.68 12.74 11.35
CA THR A 5 19.87 11.93 11.11
C THR A 5 19.48 10.46 11.11
N VAL A 6 19.85 9.73 10.06
CA VAL A 6 19.56 8.30 9.89
C VAL A 6 20.82 7.55 9.51
N SER A 7 20.89 6.26 9.86
CA SER A 7 21.90 5.36 9.34
C SER A 7 21.32 4.60 8.15
N ILE A 8 22.10 4.48 7.07
CA ILE A 8 21.73 3.77 5.84
C ILE A 8 22.87 2.86 5.41
N SER A 9 22.56 1.88 4.55
CA SER A 9 23.58 1.01 3.98
C SER A 9 24.59 1.82 3.16
N PRO A 10 25.90 1.47 3.18
CA PRO A 10 26.90 2.09 2.32
C PRO A 10 26.51 2.05 0.83
N LEU A 11 25.84 0.98 0.41
CA LEU A 11 25.35 0.83 -0.96
C LEU A 11 24.31 1.91 -1.31
N GLN A 12 23.34 2.15 -0.43
CA GLN A 12 22.33 3.18 -0.63
C GLN A 12 22.94 4.58 -0.62
N ALA A 13 23.96 4.82 0.21
CA ALA A 13 24.68 6.09 0.21
C ALA A 13 25.42 6.32 -1.12
N ALA A 14 25.98 5.26 -1.71
CA ALA A 14 26.62 5.32 -3.03
C ALA A 14 25.61 5.63 -4.14
N ASP A 15 24.43 5.00 -4.10
CA ASP A 15 23.36 5.26 -5.08
C ASP A 15 22.87 6.72 -5.01
N ILE A 16 22.69 7.25 -3.80
CA ILE A 16 22.34 8.66 -3.58
C ILE A 16 23.42 9.58 -4.15
N ARG A 17 24.70 9.22 -3.98
CA ARG A 17 25.83 10.01 -4.47
C ARG A 17 25.88 10.02 -6.00
N ALA A 18 25.70 8.86 -6.63
CA ALA A 18 25.67 8.74 -8.09
C ALA A 18 24.57 9.60 -8.72
N ALA A 19 23.39 9.63 -8.11
CA ALA A 19 22.25 10.44 -8.57
C ALA A 19 22.46 11.96 -8.44
N ILE A 20 23.43 12.39 -7.63
CA ILE A 20 23.85 13.80 -7.54
C ILE A 20 24.94 14.07 -8.57
N ASP A 21 25.90 13.15 -8.68
CA ASP A 21 27.04 13.27 -9.60
C ASP A 21 26.60 13.25 -11.07
N ASP A 22 25.52 12.54 -11.41
CA ASP A 22 24.90 12.55 -12.75
C ASP A 22 24.06 13.81 -13.04
N GLY A 23 23.82 14.65 -12.03
CA GLY A 23 23.06 15.89 -12.12
C GLY A 23 21.54 15.73 -12.04
N SER A 24 21.02 14.54 -11.77
CA SER A 24 19.57 14.29 -11.62
C SER A 24 19.00 14.95 -10.36
N TYR A 25 19.83 15.13 -9.32
CA TYR A 25 19.43 15.76 -8.06
C TYR A 25 20.45 16.78 -7.57
N VAL A 26 19.97 17.86 -6.94
CA VAL A 26 20.81 18.95 -6.43
C VAL A 26 21.40 18.61 -5.06
N SER A 27 20.76 17.72 -4.30
CA SER A 27 21.24 17.33 -2.96
C SER A 27 20.75 15.96 -2.50
N SER A 28 21.47 15.37 -1.54
CA SER A 28 21.04 14.12 -0.90
C SER A 28 19.69 14.26 -0.19
N SER A 29 19.40 15.41 0.41
CA SER A 29 18.10 15.65 1.04
C SER A 29 16.96 15.71 0.03
N GLU A 30 17.22 16.10 -1.21
CA GLU A 30 16.21 16.07 -2.29
C GLU A 30 15.90 14.64 -2.72
N VAL A 31 16.93 13.82 -2.96
CA VAL A 31 16.79 12.39 -3.27
C VAL A 31 15.93 11.69 -2.22
N VAL A 32 16.24 11.92 -0.94
CA VAL A 32 15.52 11.29 0.17
C VAL A 32 14.07 11.77 0.26
N ARG A 33 13.80 13.06 0.02
CA ARG A 33 12.42 13.58 0.02
C ARG A 33 11.59 12.95 -1.09
N GLU A 34 12.14 12.82 -2.30
CA GLU A 34 11.41 12.20 -3.41
C GLU A 34 11.20 10.70 -3.17
N ALA A 35 12.20 9.99 -2.66
CA ALA A 35 12.05 8.58 -2.27
C ALA A 35 10.93 8.38 -1.23
N LEU A 36 10.85 9.26 -0.22
CA LEU A 36 9.78 9.23 0.78
C LEU A 36 8.41 9.56 0.18
N ARG A 37 8.35 10.48 -0.80
CA ARG A 37 7.10 10.81 -1.52
C ARG A 37 6.60 9.61 -2.34
N LEU A 38 7.50 8.92 -3.04
CA LEU A 38 7.19 7.70 -3.80
C LEU A 38 6.75 6.55 -2.88
N TRP A 39 7.40 6.41 -1.72
CA TRP A 39 7.03 5.43 -0.72
C TRP A 39 5.62 5.67 -0.14
N ASP A 40 5.30 6.92 0.17
CA ASP A 40 3.95 7.30 0.62
C ASP A 40 2.88 7.04 -0.47
N ALA A 41 3.19 7.37 -1.73
CA ALA A 41 2.32 7.08 -2.86
C ALA A 41 2.09 5.56 -3.04
N ALA A 42 3.14 4.75 -2.97
CA ALA A 42 3.05 3.30 -3.04
C ALA A 42 2.16 2.74 -1.93
N ARG A 43 2.29 3.25 -0.69
CA ARG A 43 1.44 2.82 0.42
C ARG A 43 -0.02 3.24 0.31
N LYS A 44 -0.30 4.36 -0.34
CA LYS A 44 -1.69 4.76 -0.63
C LYS A 44 -2.34 3.82 -1.65
N ILE A 45 -1.58 3.34 -2.63
CA ILE A 45 -2.02 2.32 -3.58
C ILE A 45 -2.18 0.96 -2.89
N ASP A 46 -1.28 0.59 -1.98
CA ASP A 46 -1.43 -0.63 -1.17
C ASP A 46 -2.60 -0.52 -0.17
N GLY A 47 -2.93 0.69 0.26
CA GLY A 47 -4.07 1.00 1.13
C GLY A 47 -5.42 0.75 0.45
N THR A 48 -5.54 1.01 -0.86
CA THR A 48 -6.72 0.61 -1.65
C THR A 48 -6.74 -0.88 -1.98
N ALA A 49 -5.60 -1.57 -1.97
CA ALA A 49 -5.58 -3.04 -2.07
C ALA A 49 -5.91 -3.75 -0.74
N ARG A 50 -5.63 -3.09 0.40
CA ARG A 50 -5.91 -3.61 1.76
C ARG A 50 -7.27 -3.18 2.30
N GLY A 51 -7.85 -2.14 1.71
CA GLY A 51 -9.29 -1.92 1.64
C GLY A 51 -9.82 -2.39 0.30
N ARG A 52 -9.73 -3.70 0.00
CA ARG A 52 -10.75 -4.27 -0.86
C ARG A 52 -12.02 -4.19 -0.02
N ASP A 53 -12.69 -3.05 -0.16
CA ASP A 53 -14.08 -2.90 0.19
C ASP A 53 -14.77 -4.18 -0.26
N CYS A 54 -15.31 -4.88 0.73
CA CYS A 54 -16.46 -5.71 0.51
C CYS A 54 -17.46 -4.80 -0.20
N ASP A 55 -17.53 -4.91 -1.52
CA ASP A 55 -18.56 -4.29 -2.32
C ASP A 55 -19.89 -4.88 -1.82
N ALA A 56 -20.48 -4.16 -0.88
CA ALA A 56 -21.62 -4.54 -0.06
C ALA A 56 -22.92 -4.40 -0.86
N ALA A 57 -22.91 -4.84 -2.11
CA ALA A 57 -24.08 -4.82 -2.98
C ALA A 57 -24.47 -6.20 -3.54
N ASP A 58 -23.58 -7.22 -3.56
CA ASP A 58 -23.98 -8.57 -4.00
C ASP A 58 -23.16 -9.76 -3.43
N SER A 59 -22.31 -9.52 -2.42
CA SER A 59 -21.59 -10.61 -1.75
C SER A 59 -22.41 -11.11 -0.55
N LYS A 60 -23.53 -11.81 -0.78
CA LYS A 60 -24.26 -12.43 0.34
C LYS A 60 -23.37 -13.48 1.00
N CYS A 61 -23.29 -13.47 2.33
CA CYS A 61 -22.40 -14.36 3.07
C CYS A 61 -22.82 -15.82 2.81
N VAL A 62 -21.87 -16.70 2.49
CA VAL A 62 -22.18 -18.12 2.17
C VAL A 62 -23.00 -18.79 3.29
N ALA A 63 -22.74 -18.43 4.55
CA ALA A 63 -23.52 -18.90 5.69
C ALA A 63 -25.02 -18.50 5.61
N GLU A 64 -25.33 -17.30 5.12
CA GLU A 64 -26.72 -16.86 4.91
C GLU A 64 -27.36 -17.62 3.75
N MET A 65 -26.61 -17.91 2.68
CA MET A 65 -27.09 -18.69 1.54
C MET A 65 -27.44 -20.14 1.95
N PHE A 66 -26.64 -20.76 2.83
CA PHE A 66 -26.96 -22.08 3.40
C PHE A 66 -28.19 -22.03 4.32
N ALA A 67 -28.32 -21.00 5.15
CA ALA A 67 -29.47 -20.85 6.05
C ALA A 67 -30.79 -20.70 5.28
N ASP A 68 -30.80 -19.90 4.20
CA ASP A 68 -31.96 -19.71 3.33
C ASP A 68 -32.35 -21.03 2.64
N HIS A 69 -31.37 -21.77 2.11
CA HIS A 69 -31.59 -23.05 1.43
C HIS A 69 -32.13 -24.14 2.38
N GLU A 70 -31.59 -24.25 3.61
CA GLU A 70 -32.13 -25.19 4.61
C GLU A 70 -33.55 -24.82 5.04
N ALA A 71 -33.88 -23.52 5.11
CA ALA A 71 -35.22 -23.07 5.42
C ALA A 71 -36.23 -23.43 4.31
N GLU A 72 -35.85 -23.31 3.04
CA GLU A 72 -36.70 -23.72 1.91
C GLU A 72 -36.90 -25.25 1.84
N HIS A 73 -35.85 -26.03 2.10
CA HIS A 73 -35.95 -27.49 2.09
C HIS A 73 -36.86 -28.01 3.22
N ARG A 74 -36.90 -27.31 4.37
CA ARG A 74 -37.80 -27.65 5.48
C ARG A 74 -39.26 -27.26 5.22
N ARG A 75 -39.52 -26.28 4.33
CA ARG A 75 -40.88 -25.85 3.95
C ARG A 75 -41.50 -26.71 2.87
N SER A 76 -40.68 -27.47 2.14
CA SER A 76 -41.09 -28.31 1.01
C SER A 76 -41.23 -29.80 1.37
N ALA A 77 -41.03 -30.14 2.65
CA ALA A 77 -41.25 -31.48 3.24
C ALA A 77 -42.45 -31.42 4.20
#